data_AF-A0A6N8RAJ6-F1
#
_entry.id   AF-A0A6N8RAJ6-F1
#
_cell.length_a   1.000
_cell.length_b   1.000
_cell.length_c   1.000
_cell.angle_alpha   90.00
_cell.angle_beta   90.00
_cell.angle_gamma   90.00
#
_symmetry.space_group_name_H-M   'P 1'
#
loop_
_entity.id
_entity.type
_entity.pdbx_description
1 polymer ?
#
loop_
_entity_poly.entity_id
_entity_poly.type
_entity_poly.pdbx_seq_one_letter_code
_entity_poly.pdbx_strand_id
1 'polypeptide(L)'
;MINPQNANTAYFGDTDGRVGAVLYALLVSGHIGIREKGWSLLCELLKHEEMASSAYKHKNNKVLYDLLNTRDMILNELHQHVFLKDDAITPCIFLGDHTGDRFSTIFGDKYILTLLNSMRNMEGNKDSRINKNVVVLAGNHEINFNGNYTARLANHKLSAGDTYNLIKTLDVCNYDSERQVLTSHHGIIRDEEKKCYCLGALQVPFNQMKNPTDPEELANIFNKKHKEHMDD
;
A
#
# COMPACT_ATOMS: atom_id res chain seq x y z
N MET A 1 -29.89 5.60 5.81
CA MET A 1 -29.63 5.83 4.38
C MET A 1 -28.20 6.32 4.25
N ILE A 2 -27.34 5.58 3.55
CA ILE A 2 -25.99 6.05 3.17
C ILE A 2 -26.16 6.86 1.89
N ASN A 3 -25.60 8.07 1.81
CA ASN A 3 -25.65 8.88 0.59
C ASN A 3 -24.61 8.35 -0.41
N PRO A 4 -25.02 7.68 -1.50
CA PRO A 4 -24.07 7.13 -2.48
C PRO A 4 -23.35 8.23 -3.29
N GLN A 5 -23.80 9.49 -3.21
CA GLN A 5 -23.15 10.63 -3.84
C GLN A 5 -22.06 11.28 -2.97
N ASN A 6 -21.89 10.83 -1.72
CA ASN A 6 -20.96 11.45 -0.77
C ASN A 6 -20.22 10.41 0.08
N ALA A 7 -19.80 9.30 -0.54
CA ALA A 7 -18.88 8.38 0.11
C ALA A 7 -17.52 9.09 0.24
N ASN A 8 -17.19 9.48 1.48
CA ASN A 8 -15.88 10.05 1.79
C ASN A 8 -14.80 9.03 1.41
N THR A 9 -13.76 9.50 0.73
CA THR A 9 -12.59 8.69 0.43
C THR A 9 -11.95 8.21 1.73
N ALA A 10 -11.75 6.90 1.86
CA ALA A 10 -10.96 6.30 2.92
C ALA A 10 -9.48 6.39 2.56
N TYR A 11 -8.69 7.03 3.41
CA TYR A 11 -7.24 7.10 3.28
C TYR A 11 -6.61 6.12 4.25
N PHE A 12 -5.83 5.18 3.73
CA PHE A 12 -5.09 4.19 4.51
C PHE A 12 -3.65 4.64 4.59
N GLY A 13 -3.24 5.07 5.79
CA GLY A 13 -1.87 5.46 6.07
C GLY A 13 -0.91 4.28 6.14
N ASP A 14 0.33 4.57 6.52
CA ASP A 14 1.39 3.60 6.75
C ASP A 14 0.93 2.47 7.68
N THR A 15 1.19 1.23 7.28
CA THR A 15 0.82 0.02 8.03
C THR A 15 2.04 -0.69 8.63
N ASP A 16 3.23 -0.15 8.41
CA ASP A 16 4.54 -0.74 8.66
C ASP A 16 4.69 -2.21 8.19
N GLY A 17 4.05 -2.60 7.09
CA GLY A 17 4.06 -3.99 6.61
C GLY A 17 3.13 -4.96 7.35
N ARG A 18 2.09 -4.46 8.03
CA ARG A 18 1.10 -5.28 8.75
C ARG A 18 -0.08 -5.69 7.87
N VAL A 19 -0.05 -6.95 7.44
CA VAL A 19 -1.12 -7.56 6.63
C VAL A 19 -2.47 -7.61 7.35
N GLY A 20 -2.48 -7.80 8.67
CA GLY A 20 -3.70 -7.81 9.46
C GLY A 20 -4.37 -6.45 9.51
N ALA A 21 -3.58 -5.40 9.74
CA ALA A 21 -4.05 -4.02 9.67
C ALA A 21 -4.66 -3.71 8.30
N VAL A 22 -3.99 -4.07 7.19
CA VAL A 22 -4.53 -3.90 5.83
C VAL A 22 -5.87 -4.63 5.65
N LEU A 23 -5.94 -5.90 6.04
CA LEU A 23 -7.16 -6.72 5.93
C LEU A 23 -8.31 -6.15 6.77
N TYR A 24 -8.04 -5.78 8.03
CA TYR A 24 -9.05 -5.19 8.90
C TYR A 24 -9.58 -3.88 8.31
N ALA A 25 -8.68 -3.03 7.81
CA ALA A 25 -9.03 -1.73 7.25
C ALA A 25 -9.88 -1.89 5.97
N LEU A 26 -9.56 -2.87 5.12
CA LEU A 26 -10.37 -3.24 3.94
C LEU A 26 -11.73 -3.82 4.31
N LEU A 27 -11.81 -4.60 5.40
CA LEU A 27 -13.08 -5.18 5.87
C LEU A 27 -14.02 -4.09 6.39
N VAL A 28 -13.54 -3.22 7.29
CA VAL A 28 -14.39 -2.16 7.89
C VAL A 28 -14.80 -1.09 6.87
N SER A 29 -14.00 -0.90 5.82
CA SER A 29 -14.35 0.00 4.71
C SER A 29 -15.24 -0.66 3.65
N GLY A 30 -15.52 -1.97 3.78
CA GLY A 30 -16.45 -2.70 2.92
C GLY A 30 -15.89 -3.19 1.59
N HIS A 31 -14.56 -3.22 1.43
CA HIS A 31 -13.89 -3.66 0.20
C HIS A 31 -13.69 -5.17 0.12
N ILE A 32 -13.63 -5.81 1.29
CA ILE A 32 -13.56 -7.28 1.39
C ILE A 32 -14.66 -7.80 2.30
N GLY A 33 -15.04 -9.06 2.06
CA GLY A 33 -15.84 -9.84 2.97
C GLY A 33 -15.03 -11.00 3.54
N ILE A 34 -15.47 -11.52 4.68
CA ILE A 34 -14.89 -12.68 5.35
C ILE A 34 -15.98 -13.72 5.61
N ARG A 35 -15.70 -14.98 5.32
CA ARG A 35 -16.61 -16.11 5.54
C ARG A 35 -16.19 -16.95 6.74
N GLU A 36 -17.15 -17.67 7.30
CA GLU A 36 -16.91 -18.79 8.23
C GLU A 36 -15.97 -18.42 9.40
N LYS A 37 -14.95 -19.26 9.67
CA LYS A 37 -13.91 -19.07 10.69
C LYS A 37 -12.93 -17.93 10.38
N GLY A 38 -13.07 -17.26 9.24
CA GLY A 38 -12.15 -16.20 8.83
C GLY A 38 -12.13 -15.02 9.82
N TRP A 39 -13.25 -14.68 10.47
CA TRP A 39 -13.26 -13.60 11.45
C TRP A 39 -12.38 -13.92 12.66
N SER A 40 -12.49 -15.14 13.20
CA SER A 40 -11.61 -15.58 14.30
C SER A 40 -10.14 -15.60 13.90
N LEU A 41 -9.83 -16.04 12.67
CA LEU A 41 -8.46 -16.03 12.15
C LEU A 41 -7.91 -14.61 11.99
N LEU A 42 -8.73 -13.65 11.53
CA LEU A 42 -8.33 -12.24 11.46
C LEU A 42 -8.05 -11.67 12.85
N CYS A 43 -8.89 -11.96 13.85
CA CYS A 43 -8.64 -11.53 15.23
C CYS A 43 -7.33 -12.12 15.79
N GLU A 44 -7.05 -13.39 15.50
CA GLU A 44 -5.82 -14.04 15.93
C GLU A 44 -4.58 -13.45 15.24
N LEU A 45 -4.69 -13.16 13.94
CA LEU A 45 -3.64 -12.51 13.16
C LEU A 45 -3.31 -11.12 13.73
N LEU A 46 -4.34 -10.29 14.00
CA LEU A 46 -4.17 -8.96 14.60
C LEU A 46 -3.50 -9.02 15.97
N LYS A 47 -3.88 -10.01 16.80
CA LYS A 47 -3.23 -10.25 18.11
C LYS A 47 -1.74 -10.56 17.96
N HIS A 48 -1.37 -11.36 16.96
CA HIS A 48 0.04 -11.65 16.69
C HIS A 48 0.81 -10.41 16.21
N GLU A 49 0.19 -9.53 15.43
CA GLU A 49 0.81 -8.25 15.04
C GLU A 49 1.02 -7.31 16.23
N GLU A 50 0.10 -7.29 17.20
CA GLU A 50 0.28 -6.55 18.45
C GLU A 50 1.46 -7.11 19.27
N MET A 51 1.52 -8.44 19.41
CA MET A 51 2.63 -9.11 20.09
C MET A 51 3.97 -8.84 19.39
N ALA A 52 3.99 -8.89 18.05
CA ALA A 52 5.16 -8.57 17.24
C ALA A 52 5.59 -7.11 17.46
N SER A 53 4.64 -6.18 17.52
CA SER A 53 4.94 -4.77 17.82
C SER A 53 5.60 -4.60 19.19
N SER A 54 5.12 -5.33 20.20
CA SER A 54 5.75 -5.35 21.52
C SER A 54 7.18 -5.91 21.45
N ALA A 55 7.39 -7.05 20.77
CA ALA A 55 8.72 -7.64 20.62
C ALA A 55 9.70 -6.70 19.90
N TYR A 56 9.24 -6.02 18.85
CA TYR A 56 10.02 -5.00 18.12
C TYR A 56 10.43 -3.84 19.03
N LYS A 57 9.50 -3.26 19.81
CA LYS A 57 9.79 -2.16 20.76
C LYS A 57 10.85 -2.54 21.79
N HIS A 58 10.84 -3.79 22.24
CA HIS A 58 11.82 -4.32 23.19
C HIS A 58 13.10 -4.87 22.53
N LYS A 59 13.27 -4.66 21.21
CA LYS A 59 14.43 -5.10 20.41
C LYS A 59 14.71 -6.60 20.51
N ASN A 60 13.66 -7.41 20.67
CA ASN A 60 13.78 -8.87 20.74
C ASN A 60 13.51 -9.51 19.36
N ASN A 61 14.53 -9.49 18.50
CA ASN A 61 14.39 -9.92 17.11
C ASN A 61 14.02 -11.40 16.96
N LYS A 62 14.51 -12.28 17.84
CA LYS A 62 14.17 -13.71 17.79
C LYS A 62 12.67 -13.92 17.99
N VAL A 63 12.12 -13.34 19.05
CA VAL A 63 10.68 -13.43 19.35
C VAL A 63 9.86 -12.73 18.27
N LEU A 64 10.32 -11.59 17.76
CA LEU A 64 9.67 -10.91 16.64
C LEU A 64 9.52 -11.84 15.43
N TYR A 65 10.59 -12.49 14.99
CA TYR A 65 10.54 -13.37 13.82
C TYR A 65 9.68 -14.61 14.03
N ASP A 66 9.74 -15.20 15.23
CA ASP A 66 8.86 -16.33 15.58
C ASP A 66 7.38 -15.92 15.49
N LEU A 67 7.03 -14.73 15.99
CA LEU A 67 5.66 -14.19 15.91
C LEU A 67 5.22 -13.88 14.48
N LEU A 68 6.12 -13.34 13.65
CA LEU A 68 5.82 -13.08 12.23
C LEU A 68 5.61 -14.39 11.45
N ASN A 69 6.38 -15.44 11.75
CA ASN A 69 6.18 -16.76 11.15
C ASN A 69 4.83 -17.35 11.53
N THR A 70 4.43 -17.27 12.80
CA THR A 70 3.10 -17.73 13.24
C THR A 70 1.98 -16.90 12.60
N ARG A 71 2.14 -15.58 12.52
CA ARG A 71 1.20 -14.70 11.81
C ARG A 71 1.02 -15.14 10.35
N ASP A 72 2.10 -15.48 9.65
CA ASP A 72 2.03 -15.94 8.26
C ASP A 72 1.33 -17.29 8.11
N MET A 73 1.48 -18.20 9.09
CA MET A 73 0.70 -19.44 9.13
C MET A 73 -0.80 -19.15 9.27
N ILE A 74 -1.18 -18.22 10.15
CA ILE A 74 -2.58 -17.79 10.32
C ILE A 74 -3.09 -17.14 9.03
N LEU A 75 -2.28 -16.28 8.38
CA LEU A 75 -2.62 -15.67 7.09
C LEU A 75 -2.86 -16.72 6.00
N ASN A 76 -2.05 -17.78 5.98
CA ASN A 76 -2.17 -18.88 5.02
C ASN A 76 -3.47 -19.70 5.21
N GLU A 77 -4.06 -19.69 6.40
CA GLU A 77 -5.43 -20.19 6.57
C GLU A 77 -6.47 -19.12 6.23
N LEU A 78 -6.27 -17.89 6.69
CA LEU A 78 -7.24 -16.80 6.56
C LEU A 78 -7.54 -16.44 5.11
N HIS A 79 -6.55 -16.41 4.23
CA HIS A 79 -6.73 -15.87 2.89
C HIS A 79 -7.78 -16.60 2.05
N GLN A 80 -8.06 -17.88 2.36
CA GLN A 80 -9.10 -18.68 1.70
C GLN A 80 -10.52 -18.25 2.09
N HIS A 81 -10.66 -17.53 3.20
CA HIS A 81 -11.92 -17.01 3.72
C HIS A 81 -12.19 -15.55 3.34
N VAL A 82 -11.20 -14.87 2.77
CA VAL A 82 -11.29 -13.47 2.32
C VAL A 82 -11.75 -13.43 0.85
N PHE A 83 -12.71 -12.57 0.52
CA PHE A 83 -13.13 -12.32 -0.86
C PHE A 83 -13.33 -10.84 -1.13
N LEU A 84 -13.07 -10.40 -2.36
CA LEU A 84 -13.33 -9.04 -2.79
C LEU A 84 -14.84 -8.81 -2.93
N LYS A 85 -15.31 -7.66 -2.43
CA LYS A 85 -16.68 -7.22 -2.63
C LYS A 85 -16.77 -6.43 -3.94
N ASP A 86 -17.67 -6.84 -4.82
CA ASP A 86 -17.92 -6.17 -6.10
C ASP A 86 -18.80 -4.92 -5.95
N ASP A 87 -19.52 -4.78 -4.84
CA ASP A 87 -20.39 -3.66 -4.48
C ASP A 87 -19.72 -2.57 -3.62
N ALA A 88 -18.38 -2.57 -3.52
CA ALA A 88 -17.65 -1.58 -2.75
C ALA A 88 -17.74 -0.18 -3.40
N ILE A 89 -18.45 0.76 -2.78
CA ILE A 89 -18.68 2.11 -3.34
C ILE A 89 -17.77 3.21 -2.77
N THR A 90 -17.03 2.92 -1.70
CA THR A 90 -16.17 3.89 -1.02
C THR A 90 -14.83 4.00 -1.74
N PRO A 91 -14.40 5.19 -2.20
CA PRO A 91 -13.03 5.38 -2.66
C PRO A 91 -12.02 5.09 -1.54
N CYS A 92 -10.88 4.54 -1.90
CA CYS A 92 -9.87 3.96 -1.03
C CYS A 92 -8.49 4.31 -1.61
N ILE A 93 -7.71 5.07 -0.84
CA ILE A 93 -6.36 5.47 -1.23
C ILE A 93 -5.39 4.91 -0.20
N PHE A 94 -4.55 3.98 -0.65
CA PHE A 94 -3.41 3.44 0.08
C PHE A 94 -2.22 4.36 -0.10
N LEU A 95 -1.73 4.95 0.98
CA LEU A 95 -0.71 6.00 0.97
C LEU A 95 0.72 5.45 0.88
N GLY A 96 0.92 4.14 0.87
CA GLY A 96 2.24 3.52 0.83
C GLY A 96 2.71 3.02 2.19
N ASP A 97 3.86 2.36 2.19
CA ASP A 97 4.48 1.60 3.28
C ASP A 97 3.57 0.45 3.79
N HIS A 98 3.02 -0.27 2.81
CA HIS A 98 2.25 -1.49 3.05
C HIS A 98 3.10 -2.76 2.98
N THR A 99 4.30 -2.64 2.41
CA THR A 99 5.26 -3.72 2.20
C THR A 99 6.69 -3.21 2.39
N GLY A 100 7.65 -4.12 2.50
CA GLY A 100 9.05 -3.73 2.69
C GLY A 100 9.34 -2.96 3.99
N ASP A 101 8.52 -3.11 5.04
CA ASP A 101 8.70 -2.38 6.29
C ASP A 101 8.79 -3.29 7.53
N ARG A 102 8.70 -2.74 8.75
CA ARG A 102 9.10 -3.33 10.03
C ARG A 102 8.51 -4.72 10.28
N PHE A 103 7.28 -4.96 9.85
CA PHE A 103 6.57 -6.23 10.04
C PHE A 103 6.42 -7.04 8.74
N SER A 104 7.12 -6.64 7.69
CA SER A 104 7.08 -7.32 6.40
C SER A 104 7.74 -8.70 6.43
N THR A 105 7.15 -9.56 5.60
CA THR A 105 7.59 -10.92 5.31
C THR A 105 7.32 -11.19 3.85
N ILE A 106 8.09 -12.08 3.22
CA ILE A 106 7.86 -12.43 1.81
C ILE A 106 6.42 -12.90 1.57
N PHE A 107 5.83 -13.68 2.48
CA PHE A 107 4.47 -14.19 2.32
C PHE A 107 3.42 -13.08 2.50
N GLY A 108 3.49 -12.32 3.60
CA GLY A 108 2.61 -11.18 3.85
C GLY A 108 2.65 -10.12 2.75
N ASP A 109 3.84 -9.72 2.30
CA ASP A 109 3.99 -8.68 1.27
C ASP A 109 3.44 -9.16 -0.08
N LYS A 110 3.73 -10.41 -0.49
CA LYS A 110 3.12 -11.00 -1.70
C LYS A 110 1.60 -11.00 -1.63
N TYR A 111 1.05 -11.35 -0.47
CA TYR A 111 -0.40 -11.36 -0.29
C TYR A 111 -0.99 -9.95 -0.41
N ILE A 112 -0.43 -8.95 0.28
CA ILE A 112 -0.87 -7.54 0.19
C ILE A 112 -0.81 -7.06 -1.26
N LEU A 113 0.32 -7.22 -1.95
CA LEU A 113 0.48 -6.77 -3.34
C LEU A 113 -0.51 -7.46 -4.27
N THR A 114 -0.72 -8.77 -4.11
CA THR A 114 -1.68 -9.53 -4.93
C THR A 114 -3.10 -9.01 -4.69
N LEU A 115 -3.49 -8.84 -3.42
CA LEU A 115 -4.82 -8.36 -3.05
C LEU A 115 -5.09 -6.95 -3.59
N LEU A 116 -4.18 -6.01 -3.35
CA LEU A 116 -4.30 -4.63 -3.80
C LEU A 116 -4.29 -4.54 -5.34
N ASN A 117 -3.48 -5.34 -6.02
CA ASN A 117 -3.48 -5.42 -7.48
C ASN A 117 -4.78 -6.01 -8.02
N SER A 118 -5.35 -7.03 -7.38
CA SER A 118 -6.66 -7.57 -7.75
C SER A 118 -7.76 -6.54 -7.58
N MET A 119 -7.72 -5.73 -6.52
CA MET A 119 -8.67 -4.63 -6.30
C MET A 119 -8.57 -3.56 -7.40
N ARG A 120 -7.36 -3.22 -7.86
CA ARG A 120 -7.14 -2.26 -8.97
C ARG A 120 -7.65 -2.77 -10.33
N ASN A 121 -7.63 -4.09 -10.55
CA ASN A 121 -7.82 -4.72 -11.87
C ASN A 121 -9.12 -5.54 -12.00
N MET A 122 -10.17 -5.30 -11.21
CA MET A 122 -11.41 -6.10 -11.32
C MET A 122 -12.17 -5.83 -12.64
N GLU A 123 -11.85 -6.57 -13.71
CA GLU A 123 -12.43 -6.47 -15.06
C GLU A 123 -13.97 -6.65 -15.12
N GLY A 124 -14.58 -7.18 -14.05
CA GLY A 124 -16.02 -7.49 -14.00
C GLY A 124 -16.94 -6.36 -13.51
N ASN A 125 -16.39 -5.21 -13.10
CA ASN A 125 -17.22 -4.17 -12.51
C ASN A 125 -17.95 -3.34 -13.58
N LYS A 126 -19.24 -3.65 -13.78
CA LYS A 126 -20.14 -2.92 -14.70
C LYS A 126 -20.31 -1.44 -14.33
N ASP A 127 -19.90 -1.05 -13.13
CA ASP A 127 -19.86 0.32 -12.67
C ASP A 127 -18.41 0.82 -12.65
N SER A 128 -18.06 1.66 -13.64
CA SER A 128 -16.72 2.25 -13.81
C SER A 128 -16.24 3.07 -12.61
N ARG A 129 -17.12 3.34 -11.64
CA ARG A 129 -16.82 4.02 -10.38
C ARG A 129 -16.01 3.15 -9.43
N ILE A 130 -16.25 1.83 -9.36
CA ILE A 130 -15.64 0.98 -8.31
C ILE A 130 -14.16 0.69 -8.56
N ASN A 131 -13.72 0.56 -9.82
CA ASN A 131 -12.29 0.41 -10.12
C ASN A 131 -11.52 1.75 -10.07
N LYS A 132 -12.19 2.88 -10.34
CA LYS A 132 -11.62 4.22 -10.15
C LYS A 132 -11.47 4.60 -8.67
N ASN A 133 -12.04 3.80 -7.78
CA ASN A 133 -12.06 4.04 -6.35
C ASN A 133 -10.87 3.44 -5.61
N VAL A 134 -9.97 2.65 -6.22
CA VAL A 134 -8.81 2.09 -5.51
C VAL A 134 -7.51 2.64 -6.06
N VAL A 135 -6.89 3.54 -5.30
CA VAL A 135 -5.55 4.07 -5.58
C VAL A 135 -4.56 3.43 -4.62
N VAL A 136 -3.44 2.96 -5.15
CA VAL A 136 -2.35 2.40 -4.35
C VAL A 136 -1.08 3.13 -4.71
N LEU A 137 -0.55 3.87 -3.74
CA LEU A 137 0.67 4.65 -3.90
C LEU A 137 1.86 3.89 -3.32
N ALA A 138 3.03 4.08 -3.91
CA ALA A 138 4.30 3.63 -3.35
C ALA A 138 4.81 4.65 -2.32
N GLY A 139 5.10 4.16 -1.11
CA GLY A 139 5.82 4.90 -0.08
C GLY A 139 7.34 4.75 -0.24
N ASN A 140 8.12 5.31 0.69
CA ASN A 140 9.58 5.14 0.59
C ASN A 140 10.00 3.69 0.82
N HIS A 141 9.25 2.90 1.58
CA HIS A 141 9.57 1.49 1.76
C HIS A 141 9.37 0.75 0.45
N GLU A 142 8.28 0.99 -0.28
CA GLU A 142 8.12 0.40 -1.62
C GLU A 142 9.18 0.90 -2.61
N ILE A 143 9.46 2.21 -2.65
CA ILE A 143 10.40 2.79 -3.62
C ILE A 143 11.83 2.30 -3.38
N ASN A 144 12.25 2.17 -2.12
CA ASN A 144 13.61 1.74 -1.79
C ASN A 144 13.76 0.22 -1.73
N PHE A 145 12.66 -0.54 -1.80
CA PHE A 145 12.70 -1.99 -1.72
C PHE A 145 12.71 -2.66 -3.08
N ASN A 146 13.86 -3.26 -3.40
CA ASN A 146 13.92 -4.45 -4.22
C ASN A 146 13.82 -5.73 -3.35
N GLY A 147 12.88 -5.70 -2.39
CA GLY A 147 12.43 -6.89 -1.69
C GLY A 147 13.44 -7.71 -0.92
N ASN A 148 13.85 -7.30 0.30
CA ASN A 148 14.38 -8.21 1.34
C ASN A 148 14.92 -7.46 2.58
N TYR A 149 14.10 -6.91 3.47
CA TYR A 149 14.63 -6.47 4.77
C TYR A 149 14.89 -7.68 5.66
N THR A 150 13.87 -8.53 5.79
CA THR A 150 13.86 -9.61 6.78
C THR A 150 14.69 -10.80 6.30
N ALA A 151 14.73 -11.10 5.00
CA ALA A 151 15.65 -12.12 4.49
C ALA A 151 17.12 -11.66 4.47
N ARG A 152 17.39 -10.34 4.40
CA ARG A 152 18.76 -9.81 4.56
C ARG A 152 19.28 -10.03 5.98
N LEU A 153 18.41 -9.95 6.99
CA LEU A 153 18.81 -10.09 8.40
C LEU A 153 18.99 -11.55 8.86
N ALA A 154 18.25 -12.50 8.29
CA ALA A 154 18.28 -13.88 8.79
C ALA A 154 19.07 -14.88 7.91
N ASN A 155 19.10 -14.73 6.57
CA ASN A 155 19.56 -15.83 5.71
C ASN A 155 20.40 -15.46 4.48
N HIS A 156 20.73 -14.18 4.25
CA HIS A 156 21.55 -13.71 3.11
C HIS A 156 21.19 -14.28 1.72
N LYS A 157 19.98 -14.81 1.54
CA LYS A 157 19.50 -15.35 0.27
C LYS A 157 18.51 -14.37 -0.33
N LEU A 158 18.94 -13.71 -1.40
CA LEU A 158 18.05 -12.94 -2.28
C LEU A 158 17.01 -13.91 -2.86
N SER A 159 15.72 -13.53 -2.85
CA SER A 159 14.72 -14.30 -3.59
C SER A 159 15.03 -14.15 -5.08
N ALA A 160 15.17 -15.26 -5.80
CA ALA A 160 15.58 -15.28 -7.20
C ALA A 160 14.55 -14.72 -8.19
N GLY A 161 13.35 -14.35 -7.73
CA GLY A 161 12.33 -13.67 -8.51
C GLY A 161 12.03 -12.30 -7.90
N ASP A 162 11.76 -11.32 -8.77
CA ASP A 162 11.32 -9.98 -8.41
C ASP A 162 9.94 -10.10 -7.73
N THR A 163 9.99 -10.41 -6.43
CA THR A 163 8.82 -10.64 -5.57
C THR A 163 7.92 -9.40 -5.50
N TYR A 164 8.43 -8.27 -5.99
CA TYR A 164 7.87 -6.95 -5.87
C TYR A 164 7.71 -6.28 -7.25
N ASN A 165 7.66 -7.01 -8.36
CA ASN A 165 7.36 -6.43 -9.69
C ASN A 165 6.12 -5.52 -9.66
N LEU A 166 5.11 -5.89 -8.85
CA LEU A 166 3.89 -5.11 -8.71
C LEU A 166 4.14 -3.71 -8.13
N ILE A 167 5.18 -3.52 -7.32
CA ILE A 167 5.58 -2.19 -6.82
C ILE A 167 5.92 -1.26 -7.98
N LYS A 168 6.61 -1.74 -9.02
CA LYS A 168 6.99 -0.94 -10.20
C LYS A 168 5.78 -0.39 -10.96
N THR A 169 4.59 -0.96 -10.73
CA THR A 169 3.33 -0.52 -11.34
C THR A 169 2.59 0.53 -10.52
N LEU A 170 3.07 0.85 -9.32
CA LEU A 170 2.47 1.82 -8.42
C LEU A 170 2.87 3.23 -8.82
N ASP A 171 1.95 4.17 -8.65
CA ASP A 171 2.24 5.59 -8.75
C ASP A 171 2.77 6.09 -7.39
N VAL A 172 3.44 7.23 -7.35
CA VAL A 172 3.96 7.83 -6.08
C VAL A 172 3.08 8.98 -5.59
N CYS A 173 2.18 9.46 -6.44
CA CYS A 173 1.17 10.45 -6.09
C CYS A 173 -0.06 10.32 -6.98
N ASN A 174 -1.20 10.82 -6.51
CA ASN A 174 -2.47 10.82 -7.22
C ASN A 174 -3.15 12.18 -7.08
N TYR A 175 -3.63 12.73 -8.20
CA TYR A 175 -4.48 13.90 -8.21
C TYR A 175 -5.93 13.51 -8.52
N ASP A 176 -6.83 13.77 -7.57
CA ASP A 176 -8.28 13.65 -7.78
C ASP A 176 -8.81 15.00 -8.25
N SER A 177 -9.16 15.10 -9.54
CA SER A 177 -9.67 16.34 -10.14
C SER A 177 -11.11 16.66 -9.75
N GLU A 178 -11.92 15.67 -9.34
CA GLU A 178 -13.28 15.92 -8.84
C GLU A 178 -13.24 16.57 -7.46
N ARG A 179 -12.33 16.09 -6.59
CA ARG A 179 -12.16 16.60 -5.22
C ARG A 179 -11.11 17.71 -5.09
N GLN A 180 -10.32 17.94 -6.13
CA GLN A 180 -9.17 18.85 -6.13
C GLN A 180 -8.14 18.49 -5.03
N VAL A 181 -7.86 17.19 -4.86
CA VAL A 181 -6.95 16.68 -3.82
C VAL A 181 -5.75 16.01 -4.45
N LEU A 182 -4.56 16.54 -4.17
CA LEU A 182 -3.28 15.90 -4.49
C LEU A 182 -2.81 15.09 -3.28
N THR A 183 -2.57 13.80 -3.48
CA THR A 183 -2.24 12.85 -2.43
C THR A 183 -0.89 12.20 -2.72
N SER A 184 -0.06 12.06 -1.70
CA SER A 184 1.20 11.30 -1.75
C SER A 184 1.56 10.79 -0.36
N HIS A 185 2.51 9.85 -0.28
CA HIS A 185 3.01 9.33 0.99
C HIS A 185 3.69 10.41 1.85
N HIS A 186 4.64 11.14 1.26
CA HIS A 186 5.56 12.06 1.96
C HIS A 186 5.08 13.51 2.02
N GLY A 187 3.93 13.82 1.40
CA GLY A 187 3.62 15.19 1.01
C GLY A 187 4.54 15.69 -0.12
N ILE A 188 4.30 16.92 -0.57
CA ILE A 188 5.09 17.56 -1.63
C ILE A 188 5.59 18.91 -1.11
N ILE A 189 6.89 19.13 -1.24
CA ILE A 189 7.53 20.39 -0.85
C ILE A 189 7.73 21.23 -2.10
N ARG A 190 7.33 22.51 -2.03
CA ARG A 190 7.69 23.52 -3.02
C ARG A 190 8.92 24.27 -2.54
N ASP A 191 10.05 24.06 -3.19
CA ASP A 191 11.34 24.68 -2.86
C ASP A 191 11.58 25.86 -3.82
N GLU A 192 11.37 27.08 -3.33
CA GLU A 192 11.55 28.32 -4.11
C GLU A 192 13.02 28.63 -4.40
N GLU A 193 13.94 28.24 -3.51
CA GLU A 193 15.37 28.48 -3.68
C GLU A 193 15.94 27.63 -4.81
N LYS A 194 15.58 26.34 -4.82
CA LYS A 194 15.98 25.40 -5.88
C LYS A 194 15.06 25.42 -7.09
N LYS A 195 13.95 26.18 -7.02
CA LYS A 195 12.95 26.33 -8.08
C LYS A 195 12.38 24.97 -8.54
N CYS A 196 12.01 24.13 -7.58
CA CYS A 196 11.48 22.79 -7.86
C CYS A 196 10.44 22.34 -6.85
N TYR A 197 9.68 21.31 -7.22
CA TYR A 197 8.89 20.48 -6.31
C TYR A 197 9.68 19.23 -5.94
N CYS A 198 9.55 18.81 -4.68
CA CYS A 198 10.21 17.62 -4.13
C CYS A 198 9.15 16.65 -3.58
N LEU A 199 9.26 15.37 -3.96
CA LEU A 199 8.50 14.24 -3.42
C LEU A 199 9.50 13.13 -3.06
N GLY A 200 9.85 13.03 -1.78
CA GLY A 200 10.94 12.16 -1.34
C GLY A 200 12.25 12.51 -2.07
N ALA A 201 12.83 11.52 -2.77
CA ALA A 201 14.04 11.71 -3.58
C ALA A 201 13.77 12.29 -4.97
N LEU A 202 12.52 12.33 -5.44
CA LEU A 202 12.16 12.83 -6.76
C LEU A 202 12.08 14.36 -6.75
N GLN A 203 12.59 14.97 -7.81
CA GLN A 203 12.52 16.42 -8.03
C GLN A 203 11.93 16.76 -9.41
N VAL A 204 11.05 17.76 -9.41
CA VAL A 204 10.44 18.36 -10.60
C VAL A 204 10.77 19.85 -10.61
N PRO A 205 11.81 20.26 -11.35
CA PRO A 205 12.08 21.68 -11.62
C PRO A 205 10.86 22.40 -12.21
N PHE A 206 10.60 23.65 -11.81
CA PHE A 206 9.42 24.40 -12.28
C PHE A 206 9.40 24.58 -13.81
N ASN A 207 10.56 24.61 -14.46
CA ASN A 207 10.67 24.73 -15.92
C ASN A 207 10.32 23.43 -16.67
N GLN A 208 10.11 22.31 -15.99
CA GLN A 208 9.59 21.06 -16.58
C GLN A 208 8.06 21.06 -16.64
N MET A 209 7.40 22.04 -16.01
CA MET A 209 5.95 22.21 -16.02
C MET A 209 5.56 23.37 -16.94
N LYS A 210 4.45 23.22 -17.66
CA LYS A 210 3.81 24.30 -18.42
C LYS A 210 3.18 25.31 -17.46
N ASN A 211 2.51 24.83 -16.43
CA ASN A 211 1.98 25.64 -15.34
C ASN A 211 2.53 25.14 -14.01
N PRO A 212 3.47 25.86 -13.36
CA PRO A 212 4.05 25.45 -12.09
C PRO A 212 3.05 25.31 -10.93
N THR A 213 1.79 25.69 -11.11
CA THR A 213 0.73 25.55 -10.09
C THR A 213 -0.31 24.48 -10.45
N ASP A 214 -0.12 23.74 -11.54
CA ASP A 214 -1.02 22.67 -11.96
C ASP A 214 -0.68 21.36 -11.20
N PRO A 215 -1.55 20.91 -10.27
CA PRO A 215 -1.31 19.70 -9.50
C PRO A 215 -1.43 18.41 -10.31
N GLU A 216 -2.22 18.40 -11.41
CA GLU A 216 -2.38 17.23 -12.28
C GLU A 216 -1.13 17.03 -13.13
N GLU A 217 -0.61 18.11 -13.72
CA GLU A 217 0.66 18.10 -14.44
C GLU A 217 1.79 17.63 -13.51
N LEU A 218 1.84 18.15 -12.28
CA LEU A 218 2.85 17.77 -11.29
C LEU A 218 2.80 16.27 -10.97
N ALA A 219 1.60 15.74 -10.71
CA ALA A 219 1.42 14.33 -10.39
C ALA A 219 1.88 13.42 -11.53
N ASN A 220 1.50 13.76 -12.76
CA ASN A 220 1.89 13.03 -13.96
C ASN A 220 3.42 13.01 -14.16
N ILE A 221 4.10 14.12 -13.92
CA ILE A 221 5.57 14.18 -14.05
C ILE A 221 6.25 13.35 -12.95
N PHE A 222 5.80 13.42 -11.70
CA PHE A 222 6.36 12.60 -10.62
C PHE A 222 6.19 11.10 -10.91
N ASN A 223 4.98 10.68 -11.29
CA ASN A 223 4.70 9.27 -11.60
C ASN A 223 5.50 8.78 -12.81
N LYS A 224 5.68 9.62 -13.83
CA LYS A 224 6.54 9.29 -14.97
C LYS A 224 7.99 9.08 -14.56
N LYS A 225 8.57 10.04 -13.81
CA LYS A 225 9.96 9.92 -13.31
C LYS A 225 10.15 8.70 -12.43
N HIS A 226 9.16 8.37 -11.61
CA HIS A 226 9.19 7.17 -10.79
C HIS A 226 9.27 5.89 -11.63
N LYS A 227 8.42 5.76 -12.66
CA LYS A 227 8.41 4.60 -13.55
C LYS A 227 9.73 4.46 -14.30
N GLU A 228 10.26 5.56 -14.83
CA GLU A 228 11.58 5.59 -15.47
C GLU A 228 12.67 5.08 -14.50
N HIS A 229 12.66 5.51 -13.23
CA HIS A 229 13.62 5.05 -12.23
C HIS A 229 13.48 3.55 -11.87
N MET A 230 12.28 2.98 -11.97
CA MET A 230 12.01 1.58 -11.63
C MET A 230 12.31 0.60 -12.76
N ASP A 231 12.38 1.09 -13.99
CA ASP A 231 12.69 0.32 -15.21
C ASP A 231 14.20 0.30 -15.54
N ASP A 232 14.99 1.21 -14.95
CA ASP A 232 16.47 1.29 -15.04
C ASP A 232 17.20 0.21 -14.20
#